data_AF-A0A6N7Q5T0-F1
#
_entry.id   AF-A0A6N7Q5T0-F1
#
_cell.length_a   1.000
_cell.length_b   1.000
_cell.length_c   1.000
_cell.angle_alpha   90.00
_cell.angle_beta   90.00
_cell.angle_gamma   90.00
#
_symmetry.space_group_name_H-M   'P 1'
#
loop_
_entity.id
_entity.type
_entity.pdbx_description
1 polymer ?
#
loop_
_entity_poly.entity_id
_entity_poly.type
_entity_poly.pdbx_seq_one_letter_code
_entity_poly.pdbx_strand_id
1 'polypeptide(L)'
;MTESDFAVAINNHSFTLGERWSEQTRTQAGTQISESFVGDVPAGETSYKYYQHRYAGFDIYTANLSWQKEQRDIDSYIIAQITINVPAIRTARGIAIGDTQNVLIDTYGQGTTDDSDGQHWRSYETKNKRLSFQLEHGRIIHIMMTLDTDS
;
A
#
# COMPACT_ATOMS: atom_id res chain seq x y z
N MET A 1 -12.89 1.83 10.39
CA MET A 1 -12.26 1.49 9.10
C MET A 1 -13.19 0.56 8.32
N THR A 2 -13.24 0.71 7.01
CA THR A 2 -13.95 -0.18 6.08
C THR A 2 -12.98 -0.66 5.00
N GLU A 3 -13.32 -1.75 4.29
CA GLU A 3 -12.50 -2.29 3.18
C GLU A 3 -12.19 -1.24 2.10
N SER A 4 -13.12 -0.34 1.83
CA SER A 4 -12.98 0.74 0.85
C SER A 4 -11.91 1.77 1.24
N ASP A 5 -11.50 1.83 2.51
CA ASP A 5 -10.45 2.77 2.95
C ASP A 5 -9.05 2.37 2.43
N PHE A 6 -8.88 1.10 2.04
CA PHE A 6 -7.62 0.53 1.54
C PHE A 6 -7.59 0.52 0.00
N ALA A 7 -8.03 1.64 -0.57
CA ALA A 7 -8.07 1.90 -2.00
C ALA A 7 -7.52 3.30 -2.28
N VAL A 8 -6.91 3.47 -3.46
CA VAL A 8 -6.42 4.76 -3.92
C VAL A 8 -6.75 4.97 -5.40
N ALA A 9 -7.26 6.15 -5.72
CA ALA A 9 -7.51 6.53 -7.11
C ALA A 9 -6.25 7.13 -7.73
N ILE A 10 -5.74 6.49 -8.78
CA ILE A 10 -4.58 6.93 -9.56
C ILE A 10 -4.97 6.82 -11.03
N ASN A 11 -4.73 7.88 -11.83
CA ASN A 11 -5.09 7.93 -13.26
C ASN A 11 -6.53 7.48 -13.57
N ASN A 12 -7.50 7.88 -12.75
CA ASN A 12 -8.91 7.50 -12.84
C ASN A 12 -9.20 5.99 -12.65
N HIS A 13 -8.24 5.20 -12.16
CA HIS A 13 -8.45 3.82 -11.74
C HIS A 13 -8.33 3.71 -10.22
N SER A 14 -9.19 2.91 -9.59
CA SER A 14 -9.11 2.61 -8.17
C SER A 14 -8.28 1.37 -7.96
N PHE A 15 -7.07 1.54 -7.44
CA PHE A 15 -6.19 0.44 -7.05
C PHE A 15 -6.53 -0.05 -5.65
N THR A 16 -6.60 -1.37 -5.47
CA THR A 16 -6.90 -1.97 -4.17
C THR A 16 -5.90 -3.06 -3.81
N LEU A 17 -5.65 -3.23 -2.50
CA LEU A 17 -4.85 -4.34 -2.00
C LEU A 17 -5.52 -5.68 -2.35
N GLY A 18 -4.75 -6.61 -2.90
CA GLY A 18 -5.22 -7.91 -3.40
C GLY A 18 -5.67 -7.92 -4.85
N GLU A 19 -5.73 -6.76 -5.52
CA GLU A 19 -6.04 -6.68 -6.95
C GLU A 19 -4.98 -7.41 -7.78
N ARG A 20 -5.40 -8.13 -8.82
CA ARG A 20 -4.48 -8.82 -9.74
C ARG A 20 -3.62 -7.83 -10.51
N TRP A 21 -2.31 -8.05 -10.55
CA TRP A 21 -1.37 -7.26 -11.33
C TRP A 21 -1.31 -7.68 -12.81
N SER A 22 -2.36 -7.35 -13.55
CA SER A 22 -2.49 -7.64 -14.98
C SER A 22 -1.81 -6.58 -15.87
N GLU A 23 -1.65 -6.87 -17.17
CA GLU A 23 -1.22 -5.85 -18.16
C GLU A 23 -2.16 -4.64 -18.20
N GLN A 24 -3.47 -4.86 -18.01
CA GLN A 24 -4.44 -3.78 -17.94
C GLN A 24 -4.21 -2.90 -16.70
N THR A 25 -4.02 -3.51 -15.53
CA THR A 25 -3.74 -2.81 -14.27
C THR A 25 -2.44 -2.01 -14.37
N ARG A 26 -1.40 -2.57 -15.00
CA ARG A 26 -0.15 -1.86 -15.32
C ARG A 26 -0.37 -0.66 -16.22
N THR A 27 -1.15 -0.83 -17.30
CA THR A 27 -1.49 0.26 -18.22
C THR A 27 -2.25 1.39 -17.51
N GLN A 28 -3.17 1.06 -16.60
CA GLN A 28 -3.92 2.02 -15.80
C GLN A 28 -3.02 2.78 -14.81
N ALA A 29 -1.95 2.17 -14.31
CA ALA A 29 -0.99 2.83 -13.42
C ALA A 29 -0.14 3.89 -14.15
N GLY A 30 -0.14 3.88 -15.48
CA GLY A 30 0.51 4.88 -16.32
C GLY A 30 1.94 4.49 -16.71
N THR A 31 2.81 5.48 -16.89
CA THR A 31 4.19 5.24 -17.33
C THR A 31 5.06 4.81 -16.16
N GLN A 32 5.40 3.53 -16.12
CA GLN A 32 6.34 2.97 -15.15
C GLN A 32 7.76 3.49 -15.41
N ILE A 33 8.41 3.96 -14.35
CA ILE A 33 9.79 4.45 -14.38
C ILE A 33 10.77 3.27 -14.35
N SER A 34 10.52 2.30 -13.47
CA SER A 34 11.36 1.11 -13.34
C SER A 34 10.61 -0.05 -12.70
N GLU A 35 11.17 -1.25 -12.88
CA GLU A 35 10.80 -2.47 -12.16
C GLU A 35 12.04 -3.04 -11.48
N SER A 36 11.88 -3.57 -10.28
CA SER A 36 12.94 -4.31 -9.61
C SER A 36 12.39 -5.45 -8.79
N PHE A 37 13.05 -6.62 -8.88
CA PHE A 37 12.84 -7.70 -7.93
C PHE A 37 13.35 -7.26 -6.55
N VAL A 38 12.48 -7.31 -5.55
CA VAL A 38 12.79 -6.90 -4.17
C VAL A 38 13.39 -8.07 -3.40
N GLY A 39 12.85 -9.27 -3.60
CA GLY A 39 13.34 -10.48 -2.96
C GLY A 39 12.25 -11.53 -2.73
N ASP A 40 12.70 -12.64 -2.17
CA ASP A 40 11.88 -13.72 -1.67
C ASP A 40 11.66 -13.50 -0.16
N VAL A 41 10.41 -13.23 0.23
CA VAL A 41 10.03 -12.96 1.62
C VAL A 41 9.50 -14.25 2.24
N PRO A 42 10.14 -14.81 3.28
CA PRO A 42 9.65 -16.00 3.95
C PRO A 42 8.34 -15.74 4.70
N ALA A 43 7.39 -16.67 4.60
CA ALA A 43 6.13 -16.67 5.33
C ALA A 43 5.79 -18.11 5.74
N GLY A 44 6.18 -18.50 6.96
CA GLY A 44 6.13 -19.88 7.41
C GLY A 44 7.02 -20.78 6.55
N GLU A 45 6.45 -21.87 6.02
CA GLU A 45 7.15 -22.85 5.18
C GLU A 45 7.23 -22.47 3.69
N THR A 46 6.72 -21.30 3.31
CA THR A 46 6.74 -20.81 1.93
C THR A 46 7.49 -19.49 1.84
N SER A 47 7.82 -19.09 0.61
CA SER A 47 8.37 -17.78 0.32
C SER A 47 7.66 -17.16 -0.88
N TYR A 48 7.38 -15.87 -0.77
CA TYR A 48 6.69 -15.11 -1.80
C TYR A 48 7.66 -14.14 -2.47
N LYS A 49 7.56 -14.07 -3.80
CA LYS A 49 8.36 -13.17 -4.64
C LYS A 49 7.74 -11.79 -4.62
N TYR A 50 8.54 -10.76 -4.35
CA TYR A 50 8.11 -9.37 -4.39
C TYR A 50 8.80 -8.60 -5.52
N TYR A 51 8.02 -7.76 -6.20
CA TYR A 51 8.49 -6.79 -7.19
C TYR A 51 8.04 -5.39 -6.81
N GLN A 52 8.90 -4.40 -7.04
CA GLN A 52 8.57 -2.98 -6.93
C GLN A 52 8.41 -2.40 -8.33
N HIS A 53 7.27 -1.73 -8.55
CA HIS A 53 6.96 -0.97 -9.75
C HIS A 53 6.94 0.51 -9.38
N ARG A 54 7.88 1.29 -9.91
CA ARG A 54 8.07 2.70 -9.54
C ARG A 54 7.39 3.63 -10.54
N TYR A 55 6.71 4.65 -10.03
CA TYR A 55 6.03 5.67 -10.81
C TYR A 55 6.34 7.06 -10.25
N ALA A 56 5.94 8.10 -10.98
CA ALA A 56 6.09 9.47 -10.51
C ALA A 56 5.18 9.72 -9.30
N GLY A 57 5.75 9.64 -8.10
CA GLY A 57 5.10 10.00 -6.84
C GLY A 57 4.43 8.87 -6.07
N PHE A 58 4.47 7.63 -6.58
CA PHE A 58 3.95 6.45 -5.89
C PHE A 58 4.71 5.19 -6.36
N ASP A 59 4.71 4.15 -5.52
CA ASP A 59 5.19 2.83 -5.90
C ASP A 59 4.11 1.78 -5.62
N ILE A 60 4.04 0.77 -6.47
CA ILE A 60 3.21 -0.43 -6.27
C ILE A 60 4.16 -1.61 -6.04
N TYR A 61 3.94 -2.34 -4.96
CA TYR A 61 4.62 -3.58 -4.68
C TYR A 61 3.66 -4.73 -4.94
N THR A 62 4.12 -5.69 -5.72
CA THR A 62 3.33 -6.86 -6.07
C THR A 62 3.99 -8.12 -5.56
N ALA A 63 3.18 -9.10 -5.21
CA ALA A 63 3.67 -10.39 -4.76
C ALA A 63 2.73 -11.52 -5.16
N ASN A 64 3.27 -12.73 -5.27
CA ASN A 64 2.49 -13.94 -5.52
C ASN A 64 1.89 -14.51 -4.21
N LEU A 65 1.42 -13.65 -3.32
CA LEU A 65 0.92 -14.04 -1.99
C LEU A 65 -0.17 -15.11 -2.07
N SER A 66 -0.08 -16.12 -1.21
CA SER A 66 -1.05 -17.21 -1.09
C SER A 66 -1.31 -17.99 -2.38
N TRP A 67 -0.44 -17.92 -3.40
CA TRP A 67 -0.67 -18.55 -4.70
C TRP A 67 -1.01 -20.05 -4.59
N GLN A 68 -0.36 -20.79 -3.68
CA GLN A 68 -0.64 -22.21 -3.42
C GLN A 68 -2.02 -22.41 -2.80
N LYS A 69 -2.32 -21.67 -1.72
CA LYS A 69 -3.58 -21.78 -0.97
C LYS A 69 -4.78 -21.41 -1.85
N GLU A 70 -4.60 -20.43 -2.72
CA GLU A 70 -5.61 -19.95 -3.67
C GLU A 70 -5.60 -20.69 -5.02
N GLN A 71 -4.71 -21.69 -5.18
CA GLN A 71 -4.54 -22.47 -6.41
C GLN A 71 -4.35 -21.60 -7.67
N ARG A 72 -3.63 -20.47 -7.50
CA ARG A 72 -3.22 -19.60 -8.60
C ARG A 72 -1.87 -20.03 -9.16
N ASP A 73 -1.55 -19.53 -10.35
CA ASP A 73 -0.22 -19.72 -10.94
C ASP A 73 0.87 -19.04 -10.10
N ILE A 74 2.06 -19.64 -9.99
CA ILE A 74 3.17 -19.08 -9.20
C ILE A 74 3.64 -17.71 -9.71
N ASP A 75 3.44 -17.43 -11.00
CA ASP A 75 3.74 -16.15 -11.64
C ASP A 75 2.50 -15.23 -11.71
N SER A 76 1.48 -15.50 -10.91
CA SER A 76 0.34 -14.60 -10.72
C SER A 76 0.54 -13.68 -9.51
N TYR A 77 0.72 -12.39 -9.81
CA TYR A 77 0.98 -11.37 -8.80
C TYR A 77 -0.28 -10.58 -8.47
N ILE A 78 -0.39 -10.17 -7.21
CA ILE A 78 -1.40 -9.25 -6.70
C ILE A 78 -0.73 -8.02 -6.09
N ILE A 79 -1.45 -6.91 -5.97
CA ILE A 79 -0.99 -5.71 -5.26
C ILE A 79 -0.90 -6.03 -3.77
N ALA A 80 0.32 -6.12 -3.26
CA ALA A 80 0.60 -6.38 -1.85
C ALA A 80 0.81 -5.09 -1.07
N GLN A 81 1.31 -4.03 -1.72
CA GLN A 81 1.48 -2.74 -1.08
C GLN A 81 1.40 -1.59 -2.09
N ILE A 82 0.90 -0.45 -1.63
CA ILE A 82 0.90 0.81 -2.37
C ILE A 82 1.51 1.88 -1.48
N THR A 83 2.47 2.65 -2.00
CA THR A 83 3.07 3.77 -1.29
C THR A 83 2.87 5.06 -2.05
N ILE A 84 2.61 6.16 -1.34
CA ILE A 84 2.31 7.48 -1.91
C ILE A 84 3.27 8.49 -1.29
N ASN A 85 3.88 9.31 -2.14
CA ASN A 85 4.90 10.30 -1.77
C ASN A 85 4.60 11.70 -2.30
N VAL A 86 3.45 11.92 -2.96
CA VAL A 86 3.06 13.22 -3.52
C VAL A 86 1.66 13.67 -3.08
N PRO A 87 1.40 14.99 -2.93
CA PRO A 87 0.10 15.51 -2.52
C PRO A 87 -1.04 15.32 -3.55
N ALA A 88 -0.70 15.02 -4.80
CA ALA A 88 -1.68 14.87 -5.88
C ALA A 88 -2.52 13.59 -5.74
N ILE A 89 -2.05 12.60 -4.99
CA ILE A 89 -2.73 11.33 -4.76
C ILE A 89 -3.32 11.33 -3.35
N ARG A 90 -4.61 10.97 -3.25
CA ARG A 90 -5.37 10.99 -2.00
C ARG A 90 -5.87 9.61 -1.64
N THR A 91 -5.92 9.30 -0.35
CA THR A 91 -6.63 8.12 0.16
C THR A 91 -8.13 8.19 -0.18
N ALA A 92 -8.86 7.08 -0.01
CA ALA A 92 -10.30 7.03 -0.22
C ALA A 92 -11.10 8.06 0.60
N ARG A 93 -10.58 8.50 1.76
CA ARG A 93 -11.21 9.57 2.58
C ARG A 93 -10.64 10.97 2.33
N GLY A 94 -9.78 11.12 1.34
CA GLY A 94 -9.26 12.41 0.91
C GLY A 94 -7.98 12.88 1.59
N ILE A 95 -7.32 12.06 2.44
CA ILE A 95 -6.04 12.43 3.06
C ILE A 95 -4.92 12.40 2.01
N ALA A 96 -4.06 13.41 2.04
CA ALA A 96 -2.91 13.55 1.15
C ALA A 96 -1.61 13.80 1.92
N ILE A 97 -0.49 13.68 1.22
CA ILE A 97 0.81 14.18 1.70
C ILE A 97 0.71 15.68 2.02
N GLY A 98 1.22 16.09 3.16
CA GLY A 98 1.22 17.45 3.67
C GLY A 98 0.06 17.80 4.62
N ASP A 99 -1.00 16.98 4.66
CA ASP A 99 -2.09 17.14 5.63
C ASP A 99 -1.58 16.99 7.06
N THR A 100 -2.25 17.64 8.00
CA THR A 100 -1.82 17.64 9.41
C THR A 100 -2.31 16.39 10.13
N GLN A 101 -1.63 16.04 11.21
CA GLN A 101 -2.07 14.97 12.11
C GLN A 101 -3.50 15.19 12.63
N ASN A 102 -3.92 16.43 12.85
CA ASN A 102 -5.30 16.71 13.30
C ASN A 102 -6.31 16.34 12.22
N VAL A 103 -6.07 16.72 10.95
CA VAL A 103 -6.94 16.34 9.83
C VAL A 103 -7.01 14.81 9.68
N LEU A 104 -5.88 14.13 9.87
CA LEU A 104 -5.83 12.67 9.88
C LEU A 104 -6.71 12.07 10.99
N ILE A 105 -6.57 12.56 12.22
CA ILE A 105 -7.33 12.10 13.39
C ILE A 105 -8.82 12.39 13.24
N ASP A 106 -9.19 13.56 12.72
CA ASP A 106 -10.60 13.91 12.50
C ASP A 106 -11.25 13.01 11.43
N THR A 107 -10.45 12.52 10.47
CA THR A 107 -10.93 11.70 9.35
C THR A 107 -11.00 10.21 9.66
N TYR A 108 -10.00 9.68 10.36
CA TYR A 108 -9.84 8.23 10.61
C TYR A 108 -9.92 7.84 12.10
N GLY A 109 -9.90 8.81 13.02
CA GLY A 109 -9.81 8.59 14.46
C GLY A 109 -8.36 8.49 14.94
N GLN A 110 -8.17 8.11 16.21
CA GLN A 110 -6.83 8.04 16.82
C GLN A 110 -5.93 7.00 16.14
N GLY A 111 -6.39 5.78 15.87
CA GLY A 111 -5.49 4.73 15.34
C GLY A 111 -4.36 4.37 16.30
N THR A 112 -3.40 3.59 15.81
CA THR A 112 -2.24 3.10 16.58
C THR A 112 -1.00 3.91 16.23
N THR A 113 -0.20 4.29 17.22
CA THR A 113 1.06 5.01 17.00
C THR A 113 2.27 4.09 17.14
N ASP A 114 3.28 4.29 16.31
CA ASP A 114 4.58 3.62 16.40
C ASP A 114 5.68 4.67 16.19
N ASP A 115 6.56 4.81 17.18
CA ASP A 115 7.63 5.81 17.23
C ASP A 115 9.03 5.14 17.21
N SER A 116 9.09 3.88 16.76
CA SER A 116 10.34 3.12 16.65
C SER A 116 11.25 3.65 15.53
N ASP A 117 12.55 3.35 15.65
CA ASP A 117 13.57 3.68 14.63
C ASP A 117 13.63 5.15 14.20
N GLY A 118 13.22 6.07 15.08
CA GLY A 118 13.21 7.51 14.80
C GLY A 118 12.16 7.94 13.78
N GLN A 119 11.17 7.09 13.49
CA GLN A 119 10.07 7.37 12.59
C GLN A 119 8.77 7.44 13.38
N HIS A 120 7.90 8.39 13.05
CA HIS A 120 6.59 8.53 13.68
C HIS A 120 5.52 8.03 12.72
N TRP A 121 4.87 6.93 13.05
CA TRP A 121 3.82 6.33 12.25
C TRP A 121 2.49 6.35 12.99
N ARG A 122 1.41 6.52 12.22
CA ARG A 122 0.03 6.29 12.68
C ARG A 122 -0.66 5.33 11.73
N SER A 123 -1.19 4.23 12.27
CA SER A 123 -1.71 3.11 11.50
C SER A 123 -3.16 2.78 11.84
N TYR A 124 -3.86 2.26 10.85
CA TYR A 124 -5.25 1.83 10.92
C TYR A 124 -5.38 0.48 10.22
N GLU A 125 -5.99 -0.48 10.90
CA GLU A 125 -6.01 -1.87 10.44
C GLU A 125 -7.43 -2.41 10.36
N THR A 126 -7.67 -3.30 9.41
CA THR A 126 -8.90 -4.08 9.29
C THR A 126 -8.59 -5.39 8.60
N LYS A 127 -8.88 -6.51 9.27
CA LYS A 127 -8.48 -7.86 8.81
C LYS A 127 -6.98 -7.89 8.54
N ASN A 128 -6.58 -8.17 7.30
CA ASN A 128 -5.20 -8.30 6.86
C ASN A 128 -4.72 -7.09 6.06
N LYS A 129 -5.35 -5.93 6.26
CA LYS A 129 -4.98 -4.69 5.58
C LYS A 129 -4.62 -3.64 6.60
N ARG A 130 -3.53 -2.92 6.32
CA ARG A 130 -3.06 -1.80 7.12
C ARG A 130 -2.87 -0.57 6.25
N LEU A 131 -3.26 0.58 6.79
CA LEU A 131 -3.06 1.90 6.22
C LEU A 131 -2.26 2.70 7.24
N SER A 132 -1.06 3.09 6.85
CA SER A 132 -0.06 3.74 7.71
C SER A 132 0.33 5.09 7.14
N PHE A 133 0.46 6.07 8.03
CA PHE A 133 0.83 7.44 7.73
C PHE A 133 2.11 7.77 8.51
N GLN A 134 3.19 8.08 7.80
CA GLN A 134 4.39 8.60 8.42
C GLN A 134 4.25 10.11 8.62
N LEU A 135 4.59 10.58 9.81
CA LEU A 135 4.47 11.95 10.24
C LEU A 135 5.86 12.55 10.50
N GLU A 136 6.07 13.77 10.04
CA GLU A 136 7.22 14.60 10.40
C GLU A 136 6.73 16.00 10.71
N HIS A 137 7.16 16.56 11.85
CA HIS A 137 6.69 17.87 12.34
C HIS A 137 5.15 18.03 12.33
N GLY A 138 4.43 16.94 12.64
CA GLY A 138 2.95 16.91 12.69
C GLY A 138 2.26 16.91 11.32
N ARG A 139 2.98 16.64 10.22
CA ARG A 139 2.46 16.55 8.86
C ARG A 139 2.77 15.21 8.23
N ILE A 140 1.87 14.74 7.37
CA ILE A 140 2.04 13.47 6.66
C ILE A 140 3.11 13.64 5.57
N ILE A 141 4.13 12.79 5.60
CA ILE A 141 5.22 12.75 4.60
C ILE A 141 5.19 11.50 3.73
N HIS A 142 4.53 10.43 4.19
CA HIS A 142 4.42 9.17 3.47
C HIS A 142 3.11 8.46 3.83
N ILE A 143 2.47 7.83 2.85
CA ILE A 143 1.28 6.99 3.07
C ILE A 143 1.58 5.61 2.49
N MET A 144 1.27 4.58 3.27
CA MET A 144 1.52 3.19 2.90
C MET A 144 0.28 2.34 3.18
N MET A 145 -0.17 1.59 2.18
CA MET A 145 -1.19 0.55 2.32
C MET A 145 -0.50 -0.81 2.17
N THR A 146 -0.66 -1.73 3.13
CA THR A 146 -0.08 -3.08 3.07
C THR A 146 -1.13 -4.15 3.24
N LEU A 147 -0.98 -5.24 2.48
CA LEU A 147 -1.67 -6.50 2.64
C LEU A 147 -0.76 -7.43 3.44
N ASP A 148 -1.17 -7.78 4.64
CA ASP A 148 -0.44 -8.69 5.51
C ASP A 148 -0.78 -10.14 5.16
N THR A 149 0.22 -11.01 5.28
CA THR A 149 0.13 -12.45 4.96
C THR A 149 -0.40 -13.29 6.11
N ASP A 150 -0.46 -12.72 7.32
CA ASP A 150 -0.85 -13.43 8.53
C ASP A 150 -2.36 -13.31 8.73
N SER A 151 -3.10 -14.31 8.24
CA SER A 151 -4.53 -14.52 8.55
C SER A 151 -4.87 -16.00 8.61
#